data_AF-A0A090WUD4-F1
#
_entry.id   AF-A0A090WUD4-F1
#
_cell.length_a   1.000
_cell.length_b   1.000
_cell.length_c   1.000
_cell.angle_alpha   90.00
_cell.angle_beta   90.00
_cell.angle_gamma   90.00
#
_symmetry.space_group_name_H-M   'P 1'
#
loop_
_entity.id
_entity.type
_entity.pdbx_description
1 polymer ?
#
loop_
_entity_poly.entity_id
_entity_poly.type
_entity_poly.pdbx_seq_one_letter_code
_entity_poly.pdbx_strand_id
1 'polypeptide(L)'
;MPPIIWDAFIADRKLVIGYSSDFNDGDYTVQYGASSENLDKEFVTNARGMLSIDLNSEKEIFFKIKRNSDGKESNWSQIVKVTTN
;
A
#
# COMPACT_ATOMS: atom_id res chain seq x y z
N MET A 1 11.61 -9.42 4.58
CA MET A 1 10.59 -8.97 5.56
C MET A 1 9.56 -8.11 4.85
N PRO A 2 8.25 -8.22 5.16
CA PRO A 2 7.25 -7.27 4.65
C PRO A 2 7.58 -5.84 5.11
N PRO A 3 7.18 -4.81 4.36
CA PRO A 3 7.20 -3.43 4.85
C PRO A 3 6.28 -3.26 6.07
N ILE A 4 6.73 -2.47 7.05
CA ILE A 4 5.93 -2.05 8.21
C ILE A 4 5.19 -0.79 7.81
N ILE A 5 3.86 -0.80 7.92
CA ILE A 5 3.01 0.38 7.68
C ILE A 5 3.01 1.20 8.97
N TRP A 6 3.41 2.46 8.89
CA TRP A 6 3.43 3.37 10.05
C TRP A 6 2.18 4.22 10.14
N ASP A 7 1.67 4.68 9.00
CA ASP A 7 0.47 5.49 8.92
C ASP A 7 -0.19 5.34 7.54
N ALA A 8 -1.50 5.51 7.48
CA ALA A 8 -2.25 5.54 6.23
C ALA A 8 -3.56 6.30 6.39
N PHE A 9 -3.86 7.17 5.42
CA PHE A 9 -5.07 7.99 5.44
C PHE A 9 -5.56 8.27 4.02
N ILE A 10 -6.83 8.68 3.92
CA ILE A 10 -7.42 9.18 2.66
C ILE A 10 -7.50 10.70 2.73
N ALA A 11 -6.85 11.38 1.77
CA ALA A 11 -6.94 12.84 1.59
C ALA A 11 -7.05 13.17 0.11
N ASP A 12 -7.90 14.12 -0.26
CA ASP A 12 -8.09 14.59 -1.65
C ASP A 12 -8.32 13.46 -2.67
N ARG A 13 -9.10 12.44 -2.28
CA ARG A 13 -9.33 11.20 -3.06
C ARG A 13 -8.04 10.44 -3.36
N LYS A 14 -7.07 10.46 -2.46
CA LYS A 14 -5.86 9.65 -2.54
C LYS A 14 -5.69 8.84 -1.29
N LEU A 15 -5.34 7.56 -1.45
CA LEU A 15 -4.80 6.76 -0.37
C LEU A 15 -3.31 7.09 -0.22
N VAL A 16 -2.95 7.70 0.90
CA VAL A 16 -1.55 7.97 1.27
C VAL A 16 -1.10 6.91 2.25
N ILE A 17 0.05 6.28 2.00
CA ILE A 17 0.60 5.21 2.83
C ILE A 17 2.05 5.55 3.17
N GLY A 18 2.35 5.65 4.47
CA GLY A 18 3.70 5.72 5.01
C GLY A 18 4.18 4.34 5.48
N TYR A 19 5.36 3.91 5.02
CA TYR A 19 5.88 2.57 5.29
C TYR A 19 7.40 2.49 5.33
N SER A 20 7.92 1.47 6.01
CA SER A 20 9.35 1.21 6.10
C SER A 20 9.98 0.84 4.76
N SER A 21 11.06 1.54 4.41
CA SER A 21 11.85 1.31 3.21
C SER A 21 13.35 1.39 3.49
N ASP A 22 14.14 0.69 2.68
CA ASP A 22 15.60 0.78 2.63
C ASP A 22 16.08 1.38 1.29
N PHE A 23 17.31 1.93 1.26
CA PHE A 23 17.93 2.44 0.03
C PHE A 23 18.14 1.38 -1.04
N ASN A 24 18.27 0.12 -0.63
CA ASN A 24 18.46 -1.02 -1.54
C ASN A 24 17.15 -1.70 -1.93
N ASP A 25 16.00 -1.20 -1.45
CA ASP A 25 14.71 -1.76 -1.83
C ASP A 25 14.41 -1.44 -3.30
N GLY A 26 13.93 -2.45 -4.04
CA GLY A 26 13.45 -2.27 -5.40
C GLY A 26 12.07 -1.61 -5.45
N ASP A 27 11.09 -2.34 -5.94
CA ASP A 27 9.72 -1.88 -6.07
C ASP A 27 8.86 -2.34 -4.89
N TYR A 28 7.70 -1.71 -4.74
CA TYR A 28 6.65 -2.13 -3.82
C TYR A 28 5.38 -2.38 -4.61
N THR A 29 4.68 -3.44 -4.24
CA THR A 29 3.34 -3.74 -4.75
C THR A 29 2.34 -3.52 -3.63
N VAL A 30 1.33 -2.69 -3.91
CA VAL A 30 0.17 -2.48 -3.05
C VAL A 30 -1.02 -3.19 -3.70
N GLN A 31 -1.65 -4.09 -2.96
CA GLN A 31 -2.97 -4.62 -3.30
C GLN A 31 -4.02 -3.94 -2.45
N TYR A 32 -5.07 -3.43 -3.07
CA TYR A 32 -6.10 -2.66 -2.40
C TYR A 32 -7.48 -2.89 -3.00
N GLY A 33 -8.53 -2.60 -2.23
CA GLY A 33 -9.90 -2.82 -2.66
C GLY A 33 -10.92 -2.37 -1.63
N ALA A 34 -12.19 -2.63 -1.93
CA ALA A 34 -13.32 -2.20 -1.09
C ALA A 34 -13.59 -3.12 0.12
N SER A 35 -12.96 -4.30 0.20
CA SER A 35 -13.10 -5.20 1.36
C SER A 35 -11.79 -5.94 1.65
N SER A 36 -11.63 -6.44 2.89
CA SER A 36 -10.47 -7.26 3.26
C SER A 36 -10.38 -8.60 2.53
N GLU A 37 -11.51 -9.09 2.00
CA GLU A 37 -11.59 -10.34 1.25
C GLU A 37 -11.42 -10.14 -0.26
N ASN A 38 -11.53 -8.89 -0.75
CA ASN A 38 -11.44 -8.55 -2.15
C ASN A 38 -10.54 -7.33 -2.39
N LEU A 39 -9.24 -7.61 -2.60
CA LEU A 39 -8.21 -6.64 -2.97
C LEU A 39 -7.91 -6.77 -4.47
N ASP A 40 -8.86 -6.36 -5.30
CA ASP A 40 -8.91 -6.56 -6.75
C ASP A 40 -8.04 -5.57 -7.54
N LYS A 41 -7.53 -4.52 -6.90
CA LYS A 41 -6.67 -3.52 -7.51
C LYS A 41 -5.22 -3.70 -7.08
N GLU A 42 -4.32 -3.42 -8.01
CA GLU A 42 -2.88 -3.47 -7.79
C GLU A 42 -2.22 -2.17 -8.23
N PHE A 43 -1.23 -1.73 -7.47
CA PHE A 43 -0.40 -0.58 -7.77
C PHE A 43 1.07 -0.92 -7.48
N VAL A 44 1.96 -0.64 -8.43
CA VAL A 44 3.40 -0.89 -8.31
C VAL A 44 4.14 0.45 -8.36
N THR A 45 5.09 0.63 -7.44
CA THR A 45 5.87 1.86 -7.35
C THR A 45 7.28 1.60 -6.83
N ASN A 46 8.23 2.45 -7.23
CA ASN A 46 9.57 2.52 -6.64
C ASN A 46 9.69 3.64 -5.59
N ALA A 47 8.58 4.30 -5.22
CA ALA A 47 8.56 5.26 -4.14
C ALA A 47 9.01 4.59 -2.83
N ARG A 48 9.68 5.35 -1.97
CA ARG A 48 10.25 4.87 -0.70
C ARG A 48 9.77 5.76 0.44
N GLY A 49 9.40 5.15 1.55
CA GLY A 49 8.94 5.85 2.75
C GLY A 49 7.47 6.28 2.69
N MET A 50 7.02 6.81 1.55
CA MET A 50 5.64 7.27 1.37
C MET A 50 5.20 7.15 -0.09
N LEU A 51 3.97 6.70 -0.30
CA LEU A 51 3.33 6.66 -1.63
C LEU A 51 1.90 7.19 -1.57
N SER A 52 1.36 7.54 -2.74
CA SER A 52 -0.04 7.93 -2.90
C SER A 52 -0.67 7.20 -4.08
N ILE A 53 -1.89 6.70 -3.91
CA ILE A 53 -2.69 6.06 -4.95
C ILE A 53 -3.95 6.88 -5.17
N ASP A 54 -4.22 7.30 -6.40
CA ASP A 54 -5.45 8.00 -6.75
C ASP A 54 -6.66 7.05 -6.61
N LEU A 55 -7.71 7.55 -5.95
CA LEU A 55 -8.98 6.87 -5.73
C LEU A 55 -10.06 7.55 -6.56
N ASN A 56 -11.06 6.79 -6.97
CA ASN A 56 -12.16 7.32 -7.78
C ASN A 56 -13.18 8.06 -6.90
N SER A 57 -13.59 7.47 -5.76
CA SER A 57 -14.54 8.04 -4.77
C SER A 57 -14.69 7.18 -3.51
N GLU A 58 -13.77 6.25 -3.26
CA GLU A 58 -13.90 5.26 -2.20
C GLU A 58 -13.81 5.91 -0.81
N LYS A 59 -14.83 5.68 0.02
CA LYS A 59 -14.88 6.14 1.41
C LYS A 59 -14.13 5.24 2.37
N GLU A 60 -13.92 4.00 1.95
CA GLU A 60 -13.29 2.94 2.71
C GLU A 60 -12.43 2.13 1.75
N ILE A 61 -11.18 1.88 2.14
CA ILE A 61 -10.24 1.05 1.40
C ILE A 61 -9.54 0.11 2.37
N PHE A 62 -9.35 -1.13 1.92
CA PHE A 62 -8.48 -2.11 2.54
C PHE A 62 -7.25 -2.26 1.66
N PHE A 63 -6.07 -2.41 2.25
CA PHE A 63 -4.85 -2.64 1.49
C PHE A 63 -3.81 -3.46 2.24
N LYS A 64 -2.87 -4.02 1.49
CA LYS A 64 -1.63 -4.64 1.98
C LYS A 64 -0.50 -4.30 1.03
N ILE A 65 0.73 -4.27 1.54
CA ILE A 65 1.93 -3.95 0.78
C ILE A 65 2.96 -5.07 0.88
N LYS A 66 3.67 -5.35 -0.22
CA LYS A 66 4.88 -6.17 -0.23
C LYS A 66 6.00 -5.42 -0.95
N ARG A 67 7.23 -5.86 -0.71
CA ARG A 67 8.43 -5.39 -1.39
C ARG A 67 8.89 -6.41 -2.41
N ASN A 68 9.38 -5.93 -3.54
CA ASN A 68 9.98 -6.69 -4.61
C ASN A 68 11.43 -6.23 -4.78
N SER A 69 12.40 -7.13 -4.62
CA SER A 69 13.83 -6.82 -4.74
C SER A 69 14.54 -7.94 -5.48
N ASP A 70 15.26 -7.62 -6.55
CA ASP A 70 16.07 -8.57 -7.34
C ASP A 70 15.33 -9.87 -7.70
N GLY A 71 14.07 -9.75 -8.17
CA GLY A 71 13.24 -10.88 -8.56
C GLY A 71 12.69 -11.71 -7.38
N LYS A 72 12.89 -11.28 -6.14
CA LYS A 72 12.32 -11.88 -4.93
C LYS A 72 11.26 -10.97 -4.33
N GLU A 73 10.16 -11.58 -3.94
CA GLU A 73 9.08 -10.89 -3.24
C GLU A 73 9.15 -11.17 -1.74
N SER A 74 8.85 -10.15 -0.93
CA SER A 74 8.57 -10.37 0.49
C SER A 74 7.18 -10.97 0.67
N ASN A 75 6.92 -11.52 1.85
CA ASN A 75 5.54 -11.71 2.31
C ASN A 75 4.77 -10.38 2.26
N TRP A 76 3.45 -10.47 2.23
CA TRP A 76 2.57 -9.33 2.41
C TRP A 76 2.62 -8.80 3.85
N SER A 77 2.39 -7.50 4.01
CA SER A 77 2.04 -6.90 5.29
C SER A 77 0.67 -7.40 5.79
N GLN A 78 0.33 -7.03 7.03
CA GLN A 78 -1.06 -7.09 7.49
C GLN A 78 -1.97 -6.26 6.57
N ILE A 79 -3.26 -6.63 6.54
CA ILE A 79 -4.30 -5.82 5.88
C ILE A 79 -4.62 -4.64 6.78
N VAL A 80 -4.62 -3.44 6.21
CA VAL A 80 -4.97 -2.19 6.88
C VAL A 80 -6.26 -1.65 6.26
N LYS A 81 -7.16 -1.18 7.12
CA LYS A 81 -8.41 -0.50 6.75
C LYS A 81 -8.22 1.01 6.94
N VAL A 82 -8.63 1.79 5.95
CA VAL A 82 -8.62 3.26 6.00
C VAL A 82 -9.98 3.78 5.58
N THR A 83 -10.51 4.74 6.33
CA THR A 83 -11.80 5.40 6.04
C THR A 83 -11.60 6.90 5.93
N THR A 84 -12.40 7.55 5.08
CA THR A 84 -12.52 9.01 5.09
C THR A 84 -13.19 9.45 6.40
N ASN A 85 -12.62 10.42 7.10
CA ASN A 85 -13.27 11.10 8.22
C ASN A 85 -14.49 11.92 7.77
#